data_AF-A0A938Q065-F1
#
_entry.id   AF-A0A938Q065-F1
#
_cell.length_a   1.000
_cell.length_b   1.000
_cell.length_c   1.000
_cell.angle_alpha   90.00
_cell.angle_beta   90.00
_cell.angle_gamma   90.00
#
_symmetry.space_group_name_H-M   'P 1'
#
loop_
_entity.id
_entity.type
_entity.pdbx_description
1 polymer ?
#
loop_
_entity_poly.entity_id
_entity_poly.type
_entity_poly.pdbx_seq_one_letter_code
_entity_poly.pdbx_strand_id
1 'polypeptide(L)' 'MSTQCQSCGMPMAKDPNGGGTNKGGTKNSRYCSLCYQHGAFT' A
#
# COMPACT_ATOMS: atom_id res chain seq x y z
N MET A 1 -12.13 2.04 -12.15
CA MET A 1 -11.90 2.41 -10.74
C MET A 1 -10.42 2.23 -10.45
N SER A 2 -9.65 3.32 -10.42
CA SER A 2 -8.19 3.26 -10.27
C SER A 2 -7.83 3.14 -8.79
N THR A 3 -7.41 1.95 -8.36
CA THR A 3 -6.93 1.70 -6.99
C THR A 3 -5.59 2.42 -6.80
N GLN A 4 -5.59 3.43 -5.95
CA GLN A 4 -4.46 4.32 -5.67
C GLN A 4 -4.19 4.33 -4.17
N CYS A 5 -2.95 4.52 -3.79
CA CYS A 5 -2.58 4.69 -2.40
C CYS A 5 -3.21 5.96 -1.83
N GLN A 6 -3.93 5.87 -0.71
CA GLN A 6 -4.57 7.02 -0.08
C GLN A 6 -3.59 8.02 0.54
N SER A 7 -2.34 7.62 0.86
CA SER A 7 -1.33 8.56 1.37
C SER A 7 -0.64 9.39 0.29
N CYS A 8 -0.28 8.78 -0.84
CA CYS A 8 0.58 9.42 -1.85
C CYS A 8 -0.06 9.51 -3.24
N GLY A 9 -1.28 9.01 -3.43
CA GLY A 9 -1.96 8.97 -4.72
C GLY A 9 -1.33 8.02 -5.74
N MET A 10 -0.28 7.28 -5.38
CA MET A 10 0.41 6.40 -6.31
C MET A 10 -0.51 5.26 -6.77
N PRO A 11 -0.62 4.97 -8.08
CA PRO A 11 -1.40 3.84 -8.56
C PRO A 11 -0.86 2.55 -7.95
N MET A 12 -1.73 1.75 -7.33
CA MET A 12 -1.34 0.47 -6.73
C MET A 12 -0.80 -0.50 -7.80
N ALA A 13 -1.20 -0.34 -9.06
CA ALA A 13 -0.63 -1.06 -10.19
C ALA A 13 0.85 -0.75 -10.46
N LYS A 14 1.34 0.40 -10.01
CA LYS A 14 2.76 0.78 -10.05
C LYS A 14 3.52 0.43 -8.77
N ASP A 15 2.84 -0.10 -7.76
CA ASP A 15 3.50 -0.53 -6.53
C ASP A 15 4.23 -1.87 -6.78
N PRO A 16 5.55 -1.95 -6.53
CA PRO A 16 6.33 -3.16 -6.82
C PRO A 16 5.91 -4.38 -5.97
N ASN A 17 5.32 -4.18 -4.79
CA ASN A 17 4.85 -5.26 -3.92
C ASN A 17 3.34 -5.53 -4.05
N GLY A 18 2.64 -4.76 -4.88
CA GLY A 18 1.21 -4.83 -5.10
C GLY A 18 0.36 -4.35 -3.92
N GLY A 19 0.91 -3.54 -3.03
CA GLY A 19 0.24 -2.96 -1.87
C GLY A 19 1.04 -3.07 -0.58
N GLY A 20 0.64 -2.27 0.40
CA GLY A 20 1.22 -2.23 1.73
C GLY A 20 0.99 -3.51 2.50
N THR A 21 1.69 -3.68 3.62
CA THR A 21 1.55 -4.86 4.48
C THR A 21 1.07 -4.42 5.84
N ASN A 22 0.00 -5.03 6.35
CA ASN A 22 -0.45 -4.84 7.72
C ASN A 22 0.47 -5.59 8.69
N LYS A 23 0.35 -5.27 9.99
CA LYS A 23 1.14 -5.90 11.07
C LYS A 23 1.00 -7.43 11.10
N GLY A 24 -0.13 -7.97 10.62
CA GLY A 24 -0.38 -9.40 10.52
C GLY A 24 0.09 -10.06 9.22
N GLY A 25 0.85 -9.38 8.36
CA GLY A 25 1.30 -9.91 7.07
C GLY A 25 0.24 -9.87 5.95
N THR A 26 -0.97 -9.40 6.24
CA THR A 26 -2.01 -9.24 5.22
C THR A 26 -1.75 -8.01 4.35
N LYS A 27 -1.97 -8.12 3.04
CA LYS A 27 -1.82 -7.00 2.12
C LYS A 27 -2.91 -5.95 2.33
N ASN A 28 -2.53 -4.69 2.25
CA ASN A 28 -3.41 -3.54 2.31
C ASN A 28 -3.65 -3.01 0.89
N SER A 29 -4.92 -2.95 0.48
CA SER A 29 -5.32 -2.45 -0.84
C SER A 29 -5.51 -0.92 -0.89
N ARG A 30 -5.45 -0.24 0.27
CA ARG A 30 -5.62 1.21 0.40
C ARG A 30 -4.31 1.97 0.41
N TYR A 31 -3.22 1.31 0.78
CA TYR A 31 -1.90 1.94 0.90
C TYR A 31 -0.88 1.14 0.12
N CYS A 32 0.08 1.82 -0.51
CA CYS A 32 1.18 1.17 -1.22
C CYS A 32 2.25 0.68 -0.23
N SER A 33 3.13 -0.20 -0.70
CA SER A 33 4.22 -0.76 0.10
C SER A 33 5.30 0.25 0.49
N LEU A 34 5.32 1.40 -0.18
CA LEU A 34 6.20 2.51 0.11
C LEU A 34 5.69 3.40 1.24
N CYS A 35 4.37 3.50 1.42
CA CYS A 35 3.76 4.36 2.45
C CYS A 35 3.28 3.57 3.67
N TYR A 36 3.08 2.26 3.54
CA TYR A 36 2.53 1.43 4.61
C TYR A 36 3.14 0.03 4.60
N GLN A 37 3.98 -0.24 5.58
CA GLN A 37 4.73 -1.49 5.69
C GLN A 37 4.70 -1.99 7.13
N HIS A 38 4.52 -3.30 7.30
CA HIS A 38 4.44 -3.95 8.63
C HIS A 38 3.40 -3.34 9.59
N GLY A 39 2.33 -2.74 9.07
CA GLY A 39 1.30 -2.09 9.88
C GLY A 39 1.67 -0.71 10.38
N ALA A 40 2.74 -0.11 9.86
CA ALA A 40 3.18 1.24 10.15
C ALA A 40 3.24 2.07 8.86
N PHE A 41 2.89 3.35 8.97
CA PHE A 41 3.09 4.29 7.89
C PHE A 41 4.53 4.81 7.91
N THR A 42 5.14 4.91 6.73
CA THR A 42 6.47 5.49 6.50
C THR A 42 6.34 6.65 5.53
#